data_AF-A0A2Z3XC54-F1
#
_entry.id   AF-A0A2Z3XC54-F1
#
_cell.length_a   1.000
_cell.length_b   1.000
_cell.length_c   1.000
_cell.angle_alpha   90.00
_cell.angle_beta   90.00
_cell.angle_gamma   90.00
#
_symmetry.space_group_name_H-M   'P 1'
#
loop_
_entity.id
_entity.type
_entity.pdbx_description
1 polymer ?
#
loop_
_entity_poly.entity_id
_entity_poly.type
_entity_poly.pdbx_seq_one_letter_code
_entity_poly.pdbx_strand_id
1 'polypeptide(L)'
;MPRDCLIIPDCHRNSRWHGELKMTNKILILSASCINEFASDVPQSVFFSIDTSLAKRIRELAAYVKENDLYAAEFFFYDCHWSETLEEDIEVLMSQAAFIESDSSGQETMLRDVMPSCRTETTSIRVMKESFHLTAVPRHCGDDMMLNTPLIPLAELESNATVLITQQYS
;
A
#
# COMPACT_ATOMS: atom_id res chain seq x y z
N MET A 1 -26.30 -0.85 7.10
CA MET A 1 -24.99 -1.52 7.22
C MET A 1 -24.84 -2.45 6.03
N PRO A 2 -24.01 -2.16 5.03
CA PRO A 2 -23.77 -3.10 3.95
C PRO A 2 -22.86 -4.21 4.47
N ARG A 3 -23.29 -5.46 4.29
CA ARG A 3 -22.73 -6.69 4.88
C ARG A 3 -21.87 -7.49 3.88
N ASP A 4 -21.29 -6.85 2.88
CA ASP A 4 -20.70 -7.56 1.73
C ASP A 4 -19.18 -7.29 1.60
N CYS A 5 -18.43 -7.50 2.68
CA CYS A 5 -16.96 -7.63 2.61
C CYS A 5 -16.59 -9.07 3.00
N LEU A 6 -16.18 -9.85 2.00
CA LEU A 6 -15.69 -11.22 2.18
C LEU A 6 -14.20 -11.18 2.54
N ILE A 7 -13.86 -11.62 3.76
CA ILE A 7 -12.47 -11.82 4.20
C ILE A 7 -12.01 -13.20 3.69
N ILE A 8 -10.99 -13.24 2.84
CA ILE A 8 -10.44 -14.48 2.27
C ILE A 8 -9.21 -14.92 3.08
N PRO A 9 -9.21 -16.10 3.74
CA PRO A 9 -8.06 -16.61 4.50
C PRO A 9 -6.94 -17.18 3.61
N ASP A 10 -5.68 -16.86 3.95
CA ASP A 10 -4.46 -17.26 3.21
C ASP A 10 -4.08 -18.74 3.45
N CYS A 11 -3.78 -19.47 2.36
CA CYS A 11 -3.30 -20.86 2.41
C CYS A 11 -1.80 -20.92 2.06
N HIS A 12 -1.00 -21.53 2.93
CA HIS A 12 0.47 -21.52 2.92
C HIS A 12 1.15 -22.07 1.63
N ARG A 13 2.23 -21.36 1.26
CA ARG A 13 3.25 -21.60 0.23
C ARG A 13 3.88 -23.00 0.25
N ASN A 14 4.13 -23.55 -0.94
CA ASN A 14 5.17 -24.55 -1.19
C ASN A 14 6.09 -24.03 -2.31
N SER A 15 7.33 -23.67 -1.94
CA SER A 15 8.29 -22.98 -2.82
C SER A 15 9.31 -23.96 -3.41
N ARG A 16 9.37 -24.07 -4.74
CA ARG A 16 10.56 -24.54 -5.48
C ARG A 16 10.49 -24.08 -6.94
N TRP A 17 11.19 -23.00 -7.27
CA TRP A 17 11.57 -22.68 -8.65
C TRP A 17 12.96 -22.03 -8.66
N HIS A 18 13.89 -22.69 -9.37
CA HIS A 18 15.19 -22.14 -9.76
C HIS A 18 15.00 -21.33 -11.04
N GLY A 19 15.53 -20.11 -11.05
CA GLY A 19 15.49 -19.16 -12.14
C GLY A 19 15.24 -17.78 -11.55
N GLU A 20 16.29 -16.97 -11.43
CA GLU A 20 16.18 -15.56 -11.05
C GLU A 20 15.38 -14.81 -12.14
N LEU A 21 14.06 -14.87 -12.05
CA LEU A 21 13.22 -13.79 -12.51
C LEU A 21 13.66 -12.57 -11.69
N LYS A 22 14.29 -11.59 -12.33
CA LYS A 22 14.50 -10.28 -11.72
C LYS A 22 13.14 -9.83 -11.18
N MET A 23 12.97 -9.91 -9.86
CA MET A 23 11.78 -9.41 -9.18
C MET A 23 11.83 -7.89 -9.29
N THR A 24 11.22 -7.36 -10.34
CA THR A 24 11.02 -5.91 -10.45
C THR A 24 9.92 -5.53 -9.48
N ASN A 25 10.33 -5.11 -8.29
CA ASN A 25 9.43 -4.59 -7.28
C ASN A 25 9.10 -3.13 -7.62
N LYS A 26 7.82 -2.83 -7.88
CA LYS A 26 7.33 -1.46 -7.93
C LYS A 26 7.20 -0.96 -6.50
N ILE A 27 7.74 0.20 -6.17
CA ILE A 27 7.53 0.83 -4.87
C ILE A 27 6.38 1.83 -5.00
N LEU A 28 5.37 1.68 -4.15
CA LEU A 28 4.34 2.69 -3.98
C LEU A 28 4.58 3.42 -2.67
N ILE A 29 4.53 4.75 -2.74
CA ILE A 29 4.55 5.64 -1.58
C ILE A 29 3.24 6.42 -1.62
N LEU A 30 2.54 6.47 -0.49
CA LEU A 30 1.20 7.03 -0.40
C LEU A 30 1.12 7.94 0.81
N SER A 31 0.36 9.03 0.69
CA SER A 31 -0.15 9.72 1.87
C SER A 31 -1.20 8.85 2.58
N ALA A 32 -1.35 9.09 3.87
CA ALA A 32 -2.32 8.42 4.73
C ALA A 32 -3.14 9.47 5.48
N SER A 33 -4.45 9.23 5.58
CA SER A 33 -5.33 10.03 6.42
C SER A 33 -6.07 9.17 7.42
N CYS A 34 -6.18 9.66 8.65
CA CYS A 34 -7.07 9.09 9.64
C CYS A 34 -8.52 9.50 9.36
N ILE A 35 -9.48 8.59 9.56
CA ILE A 35 -10.91 8.93 9.50
C ILE A 35 -11.34 9.89 10.61
N ASN A 36 -10.58 9.94 11.70
CA ASN A 36 -10.76 10.92 12.77
C ASN A 36 -9.91 12.15 12.46
N GLU A 37 -10.57 13.22 12.04
CA GLU A 37 -9.95 14.51 11.70
C GLU A 37 -9.26 15.21 12.89
N PHE A 38 -9.59 14.82 14.13
CA PHE A 38 -8.98 15.35 15.34
C PHE A 38 -7.78 14.53 15.82
N ALA A 39 -7.45 13.43 15.13
CA ALA A 39 -6.30 12.62 15.46
C ALA A 39 -5.00 13.38 15.17
N SER A 40 -4.20 13.62 16.20
CA SER A 40 -2.79 14.00 16.07
C SER A 40 -1.90 12.76 16.16
N ASP A 41 -0.65 12.88 15.70
CA ASP A 41 0.40 11.87 15.93
C ASP A 41 0.05 10.47 15.37
N VAL A 42 -0.65 10.46 14.24
CA VAL A 42 -0.96 9.25 13.47
C VAL A 42 -0.08 9.16 12.24
N PRO A 43 0.15 7.96 11.68
CA PRO A 43 0.88 7.82 10.43
C PRO A 43 0.30 8.71 9.31
N GLN A 44 1.18 9.44 8.65
CA GLN A 44 0.89 10.39 7.56
C GLN A 44 1.25 9.83 6.19
N SER A 45 2.05 8.77 6.15
CA SER A 45 2.48 8.13 4.91
C SER A 45 2.70 6.64 5.10
N VAL A 46 2.70 5.93 3.97
CA VAL A 46 3.04 4.51 3.90
C VAL A 46 3.80 4.23 2.60
N PHE A 47 4.77 3.33 2.65
CA PHE A 47 5.30 2.73 1.43
C PHE A 47 5.28 1.20 1.49
N PHE A 48 5.21 0.56 0.33
CA PHE A 48 5.34 -0.88 0.19
C PHE A 48 5.81 -1.27 -1.21
N SER A 49 6.38 -2.47 -1.30
CA SER A 49 6.88 -3.06 -2.54
C SER A 49 5.82 -4.00 -3.12
N ILE A 50 5.50 -3.83 -4.40
CA ILE A 50 4.61 -4.70 -5.16
C ILE A 50 5.44 -5.63 -6.03
N ASP A 51 5.43 -6.91 -5.67
CA ASP A 51 5.96 -7.97 -6.51
C ASP A 51 4.92 -8.47 -7.52
N THR A 52 5.35 -9.34 -8.44
CA THR A 52 4.46 -9.93 -9.45
C THR A 52 3.30 -10.73 -8.84
N SER A 53 3.51 -11.36 -7.67
CA SER A 53 2.50 -12.18 -7.00
C SER A 53 1.39 -11.32 -6.41
N LEU A 54 1.75 -10.23 -5.71
CA LEU A 54 0.82 -9.27 -5.14
C LEU A 54 0.05 -8.55 -6.24
N ALA A 55 0.74 -8.08 -7.29
CA ALA A 55 0.10 -7.44 -8.43
C ALA A 55 -0.91 -8.37 -9.13
N LYS A 56 -0.58 -9.67 -9.23
CA LYS A 56 -1.51 -10.67 -9.77
C LYS A 56 -2.72 -10.87 -8.86
N ARG A 57 -2.52 -11.03 -7.54
CA ARG A 57 -3.60 -11.18 -6.56
C ARG A 57 -4.58 -10.01 -6.60
N ILE A 58 -4.07 -8.77 -6.63
CA ILE A 58 -4.92 -7.56 -6.71
C ILE A 58 -5.77 -7.58 -7.98
N ARG A 59 -5.18 -7.90 -9.15
CA ARG A 59 -5.93 -7.98 -10.42
C ARG A 59 -6.99 -9.07 -10.42
N GLU A 60 -6.67 -10.26 -9.91
CA GLU A 60 -7.62 -11.37 -9.81
C GLU A 60 -8.81 -11.01 -8.91
N LEU A 61 -8.55 -10.34 -7.77
CA LEU A 61 -9.61 -9.86 -6.89
C LEU A 61 -10.45 -8.75 -7.54
N ALA A 62 -9.84 -7.83 -8.28
CA ALA A 62 -10.59 -6.79 -8.99
C ALA A 62 -11.52 -7.39 -10.06
N ALA A 63 -11.04 -8.39 -10.81
CA ALA A 63 -11.86 -9.14 -11.75
C ALA A 63 -13.03 -9.84 -11.04
N TYR A 64 -12.76 -10.53 -9.93
CA TYR A 64 -13.79 -11.18 -9.11
C TYR A 64 -14.84 -10.19 -8.59
N VAL A 65 -14.41 -9.04 -8.06
CA VAL A 65 -15.29 -7.95 -7.59
C VAL A 65 -16.18 -7.44 -8.73
N LYS A 66 -15.63 -7.28 -9.94
CA LYS A 66 -16.36 -6.85 -11.12
C LYS A 66 -17.38 -7.88 -11.59
N GLU A 67 -16.99 -9.15 -11.69
CA GLU A 67 -17.82 -10.26 -12.16
C GLU A 67 -19.02 -10.54 -11.24
N ASN A 68 -18.83 -10.36 -9.93
CA ASN A 68 -19.84 -10.65 -8.91
C ASN A 68 -20.58 -9.39 -8.42
N ASP A 69 -20.35 -8.24 -9.05
CA ASP A 69 -20.92 -6.94 -8.67
C ASP A 69 -20.74 -6.59 -7.18
N LEU A 70 -19.59 -6.94 -6.62
CA LEU A 70 -19.26 -6.61 -5.23
C LEU A 70 -18.81 -5.15 -5.12
N TYR A 71 -18.96 -4.58 -3.93
CA TYR A 71 -18.39 -3.27 -3.63
C TYR A 71 -16.86 -3.32 -3.58
N ALA A 72 -16.32 -4.28 -2.82
CA ALA A 72 -14.88 -4.51 -2.68
C ALA A 72 -14.60 -5.93 -2.17
N ALA A 73 -13.37 -6.41 -2.36
CA ALA A 73 -12.79 -7.56 -1.69
C ALA A 73 -11.60 -7.12 -0.85
N GLU A 74 -11.33 -7.79 0.27
CA GLU A 74 -10.29 -7.38 1.21
C GLU A 74 -9.41 -8.57 1.63
N PHE A 75 -8.12 -8.32 1.79
CA PHE A 75 -7.19 -9.28 2.37
C PHE A 75 -6.13 -8.59 3.23
N PHE A 76 -5.65 -9.27 4.26
CA PHE A 76 -4.59 -8.77 5.12
C PHE A 76 -3.27 -8.66 4.37
N PHE A 77 -2.55 -7.56 4.60
CA PHE A 77 -1.27 -7.27 3.98
C PHE A 77 -0.38 -6.52 4.96
N TYR A 78 0.59 -7.21 5.55
CA TYR A 78 1.46 -6.64 6.59
C TYR A 78 2.81 -6.15 6.07
N ASP A 79 3.14 -6.40 4.79
CA ASP A 79 4.43 -6.06 4.19
C ASP A 79 4.44 -4.60 3.69
N CYS A 80 4.14 -3.66 4.58
CA CYS A 80 4.16 -2.22 4.32
C CYS A 80 4.77 -1.46 5.51
N HIS A 81 5.16 -0.21 5.26
CA HIS A 81 5.90 0.61 6.20
C HIS A 81 5.19 1.94 6.41
N TRP A 82 4.42 2.03 7.50
CA TRP A 82 3.73 3.25 7.91
C TRP A 82 4.69 4.19 8.64
N SER A 83 4.54 5.50 8.43
CA SER A 83 5.37 6.54 9.03
C SER A 83 4.58 7.81 9.31
N GLU A 84 5.02 8.60 10.28
CA GLU A 84 4.56 9.98 10.53
C GLU A 84 5.21 10.99 9.56
N THR A 85 6.15 10.55 8.70
CA THR A 85 6.80 11.41 7.70
C THR A 85 5.78 12.04 6.78
N LEU A 86 5.91 13.35 6.59
CA LEU A 86 5.03 14.11 5.72
C LEU A 86 5.40 13.95 4.24
N GLU A 87 4.44 14.27 3.39
CA GLU A 87 4.59 14.21 1.93
C GLU A 87 5.76 15.09 1.45
N GLU A 88 5.92 16.29 2.01
CA GLU A 88 6.95 17.24 1.56
C GLU A 88 8.37 16.70 1.79
N ASP A 89 8.60 16.00 2.90
CA ASP A 89 9.91 15.39 3.20
C ASP A 89 10.22 14.23 2.23
N ILE A 90 9.20 13.46 1.85
CA ILE A 90 9.32 12.38 0.88
C ILE A 90 9.60 12.94 -0.52
N GLU A 91 8.93 14.01 -0.92
CA GLU A 91 9.20 14.70 -2.19
C GLU A 91 10.64 15.20 -2.25
N VAL A 92 11.13 15.79 -1.15
CA VAL A 92 12.52 16.22 -1.04
C VAL A 92 13.46 15.03 -1.25
N LEU A 93 13.23 13.88 -0.62
CA LEU A 93 14.01 12.66 -0.85
C LEU A 93 13.97 12.25 -2.34
N MET A 94 12.77 12.14 -2.91
CA MET A 94 12.59 11.64 -4.26
C MET A 94 13.19 12.54 -5.34
N SER A 95 13.37 13.83 -5.03
CA SER A 95 14.04 14.79 -5.90
C SER A 95 15.58 14.67 -5.90
N GLN A 96 16.16 13.94 -4.94
CA GLN A 96 17.61 13.78 -4.83
C GLN A 96 18.14 12.91 -5.97
N ALA A 97 19.26 13.33 -6.58
CA ALA A 97 19.91 12.56 -7.63
C ALA A 97 20.24 11.12 -7.19
N ALA A 98 20.67 10.94 -5.94
CA ALA A 98 20.95 9.63 -5.37
C ALA A 98 19.72 8.69 -5.37
N PHE A 99 18.51 9.23 -5.13
CA PHE A 99 17.28 8.46 -5.17
C PHE A 99 16.89 8.10 -6.62
N ILE A 100 16.99 9.07 -7.53
CA ILE A 100 16.64 8.92 -8.95
C ILE A 100 17.56 7.90 -9.64
N GLU A 101 18.85 7.94 -9.33
CA GLU A 101 19.88 7.05 -9.92
C GLU A 101 19.88 5.65 -9.29
N SER A 102 19.21 5.48 -8.15
CA SER A 102 19.11 4.20 -7.45
C SER A 102 18.10 3.26 -8.13
N ASP A 103 18.37 1.95 -8.03
CA ASP A 103 17.35 0.93 -8.31
C ASP A 103 16.30 0.86 -7.18
N SER A 104 15.29 0.01 -7.35
CA SER A 104 14.22 -0.14 -6.35
C SER A 104 14.73 -0.58 -4.99
N SER A 105 15.75 -1.43 -4.91
CA SER A 105 16.27 -1.89 -3.60
C SER A 105 16.98 -0.77 -2.84
N GLY A 106 17.76 0.06 -3.54
CA GLY A 106 18.36 1.24 -2.93
C GLY A 106 17.33 2.32 -2.60
N GLN A 107 16.30 2.52 -3.43
CA GLN A 107 15.19 3.43 -3.13
C GLN A 107 14.44 3.00 -1.87
N GLU A 108 14.13 1.71 -1.74
CA GLU A 108 13.49 1.16 -0.53
C GLU A 108 14.34 1.40 0.72
N THR A 109 15.66 1.20 0.62
CA THR A 109 16.59 1.44 1.73
C THR A 109 16.58 2.90 2.15
N MET A 110 16.68 3.82 1.18
CA MET A 110 16.63 5.27 1.44
C MET A 110 15.31 5.70 2.08
N LEU A 111 14.17 5.15 1.63
CA LEU A 111 12.87 5.41 2.24
C LEU A 111 12.82 4.93 3.69
N ARG A 112 13.33 3.73 3.99
CA ARG A 112 13.41 3.21 5.37
C ARG A 112 14.21 4.10 6.30
N ASP A 113 15.25 4.75 5.79
CA ASP A 113 16.12 5.63 6.58
C ASP A 113 15.43 6.97 6.92
N VAL A 114 14.61 7.51 6.02
CA VAL A 114 13.92 8.80 6.24
C VAL A 114 12.48 8.67 6.77
N MET A 115 11.90 7.47 6.69
CA MET A 115 10.56 7.17 7.17
C MET A 115 10.62 6.33 8.45
N PRO A 116 10.64 6.93 9.66
CA PRO A 116 10.60 6.16 10.91
C PRO A 116 9.31 5.33 11.01
N SER A 117 9.46 4.04 11.33
CA SER A 117 8.33 3.11 11.34
C SER A 117 7.36 3.37 12.49
N CYS A 118 6.08 3.54 12.15
CA CYS A 118 4.96 3.50 13.08
C CYS A 118 4.39 2.09 13.15
N ARG A 119 3.91 1.70 14.34
CA ARG A 119 3.24 0.40 14.51
C ARG A 119 1.76 0.53 14.18
N THR A 120 1.29 -0.33 13.30
CA THR A 120 -0.13 -0.47 12.94
C THR A 120 -0.60 -1.90 13.13
N GLU A 121 -1.91 -2.05 13.23
CA GLU A 121 -2.65 -3.31 13.32
C GLU A 121 -3.66 -3.37 12.16
N THR A 122 -4.18 -4.58 11.90
CA THR A 122 -5.22 -4.84 10.89
C THR A 122 -4.94 -4.27 9.51
N THR A 123 -3.66 -4.23 9.10
CA THR A 123 -3.31 -3.73 7.78
C THR A 123 -3.89 -4.62 6.68
N SER A 124 -4.65 -4.03 5.78
CA SER A 124 -5.26 -4.73 4.66
C SER A 124 -5.12 -3.95 3.35
N ILE A 125 -5.23 -4.70 2.25
CA ILE A 125 -5.50 -4.13 0.93
C ILE A 125 -6.97 -4.40 0.63
N ARG A 126 -7.70 -3.33 0.33
CA ARG A 126 -9.07 -3.38 -0.14
C ARG A 126 -9.10 -3.09 -1.64
N VAL A 127 -9.63 -4.03 -2.40
CA VAL A 127 -9.63 -4.05 -3.87
C VAL A 127 -11.05 -3.81 -4.37
N MET A 128 -11.19 -2.83 -5.26
CA MET A 128 -12.41 -2.47 -5.98
C MET A 128 -12.27 -2.83 -7.47
N LYS A 129 -13.30 -2.51 -8.26
CA LYS A 129 -13.37 -2.87 -9.69
C LYS A 129 -12.21 -2.32 -10.53
N GLU A 130 -11.76 -1.10 -10.22
CA GLU A 130 -10.77 -0.35 -11.02
C GLU A 130 -9.63 0.24 -10.20
N SER A 131 -9.64 0.03 -8.88
CA SER A 131 -8.67 0.59 -7.95
C SER A 131 -8.54 -0.26 -6.69
N PHE A 132 -7.54 0.04 -5.88
CA PHE A 132 -7.36 -0.53 -4.54
C PHE A 132 -6.81 0.54 -3.60
N HIS A 133 -6.90 0.31 -2.30
CA HIS A 133 -6.27 1.17 -1.30
C HIS A 133 -5.89 0.35 -0.08
N LEU A 134 -5.03 0.92 0.77
CA LEU A 134 -4.62 0.30 2.01
C LEU A 134 -5.41 0.92 3.16
N THR A 135 -5.72 0.07 4.14
CA THR A 135 -6.21 0.52 5.44
C THR A 135 -5.36 -0.09 6.54
N ALA A 136 -5.33 0.58 7.68
CA ALA A 136 -4.69 0.08 8.89
C ALA A 136 -5.29 0.79 10.11
N VAL A 137 -5.09 0.23 11.30
CA VAL A 137 -5.43 0.89 12.56
C VAL A 137 -4.13 1.18 13.31
N PRO A 138 -3.85 2.40 13.78
CA PRO A 138 -2.69 2.67 14.62
C PRO A 138 -2.70 1.76 15.85
N ARG A 139 -1.53 1.30 16.29
CA ARG A 139 -1.45 0.39 17.43
C ARG A 139 -2.09 1.01 18.67
N HIS A 140 -2.87 0.21 19.40
CA HIS A 140 -3.60 0.64 20.61
C HIS A 140 -4.76 1.61 20.34
N CYS A 141 -5.14 1.83 19.08
CA CYS A 141 -6.34 2.56 18.71
C CYS A 141 -7.47 1.61 18.28
N GLY A 142 -8.69 2.15 18.20
CA GLY A 142 -9.84 1.44 17.65
C GLY A 142 -10.10 1.79 16.19
N ASP A 143 -11.15 1.19 15.63
CA ASP A 143 -11.59 1.43 14.24
C ASP A 143 -11.95 2.90 13.97
N ASP A 144 -12.25 3.68 15.02
CA ASP A 144 -12.48 5.13 14.94
C ASP A 144 -11.23 5.92 14.55
N MET A 145 -10.06 5.29 14.56
CA MET A 145 -8.76 5.86 14.16
C MET A 145 -8.20 5.21 12.89
N MET A 146 -9.05 4.55 12.09
CA MET A 146 -8.63 3.88 10.86
C MET A 146 -7.92 4.84 9.90
N LEU A 147 -6.77 4.41 9.41
CA LEU A 147 -5.99 5.04 8.36
C LEU A 147 -6.46 4.55 7.00
N ASN A 148 -6.53 5.46 6.02
CA ASN A 148 -6.82 5.15 4.63
C ASN A 148 -5.80 5.83 3.73
N THR A 149 -5.35 5.11 2.70
CA THR A 149 -4.62 5.72 1.58
C THR A 149 -5.60 6.23 0.51
N PRO A 150 -5.15 7.10 -0.41
CA PRO A 150 -5.85 7.37 -1.66
C PRO A 150 -6.17 6.08 -2.43
N LEU A 151 -7.14 6.19 -3.35
CA LEU A 151 -7.42 5.14 -4.31
C LEU A 151 -6.29 5.04 -5.34
N ILE A 152 -5.71 3.86 -5.45
CA ILE A 152 -4.64 3.54 -6.40
C ILE A 152 -5.27 2.88 -7.62
N PRO A 153 -5.20 3.48 -8.81
CA PRO A 153 -5.71 2.88 -10.04
C PRO A 153 -4.99 1.57 -10.36
N LEU A 154 -5.71 0.57 -10.90
CA LEU A 154 -5.08 -0.70 -11.30
C LEU A 154 -4.03 -0.53 -12.41
N ALA A 155 -4.12 0.54 -13.20
CA ALA A 155 -3.12 0.91 -14.20
C ALA A 155 -1.73 1.13 -13.59
N GLU A 156 -1.64 1.52 -12.32
CA GLU A 156 -0.35 1.65 -11.63
C GLU A 156 0.42 0.32 -11.57
N LEU A 157 -0.29 -0.81 -11.58
CA LEU A 157 0.35 -2.14 -11.56
C LEU A 157 1.07 -2.48 -12.87
N GLU A 158 0.91 -1.69 -13.93
CA GLU A 158 1.49 -1.92 -15.26
C GLU A 158 2.90 -1.31 -15.40
N SER A 159 3.26 -0.39 -14.52
CA SER A 159 4.56 0.28 -14.51
C SER A 159 5.39 -0.12 -13.29
N ASN A 160 6.70 -0.31 -13.49
CA ASN A 160 7.65 -0.55 -12.41
C ASN A 160 8.24 0.74 -11.82
N ALA A 161 7.82 1.91 -12.31
CA ALA A 161 8.29 3.18 -11.76
C ALA A 161 7.78 3.37 -10.33
N THR A 162 8.70 3.74 -9.44
CA THR A 162 8.37 4.21 -8.10
C THR A 162 7.57 5.50 -8.21
N VAL A 163 6.48 5.59 -7.45
CA VAL A 163 5.57 6.74 -7.51
C VAL A 163 5.09 7.12 -6.12
N LEU A 164 4.99 8.43 -5.90
CA LEU A 164 4.30 9.03 -4.77
C LEU A 164 2.88 9.39 -5.20
N ILE A 165 1.88 8.85 -4.50
CA ILE A 165 0.46 9.08 -4.75
C ILE A 165 -0.09 9.84 -3.56
N THR A 166 -0.55 11.06 -3.82
CA THR A 166 -0.94 12.02 -2.80
C THR A 166 -2.46 12.13 -2.71
N GLN A 167 -2.97 12.72 -1.62
CA GLN A 167 -4.41 12.93 -1.50
C GLN A 167 -4.82 14.08 -2.42
N GLN A 168 -5.77 13.82 -3.31
CA GLN A 168 -6.40 14.89 -4.07
C GLN A 168 -7.37 15.64 -3.16
N TYR A 169 -6.93 16.77 -2.60
CA TYR A 169 -7.84 17.70 -1.93
C TYR A 169 -8.83 18.24 -2.96
N SER A 170 -10.13 17.94 -2.74
CA SER A 170 -11.25 18.43 -3.56
C SER A 170 -11.71 19.80 -3.09
#